data_AF-A0A519TPW5-F1
#
_entry.id   AF-A0A519TPW5-F1
#
_cell.length_a   1.000
_cell.length_b   1.000
_cell.length_c   1.000
_cell.angle_alpha   90.00
_cell.angle_beta   90.00
_cell.angle_gamma   90.00
#
_symmetry.space_group_name_H-M   'P 1'
#
loop_
_entity.id
_entity.type
_entity.pdbx_description
1 polymer ?
#
loop_
_entity_poly.entity_id
_entity_poly.type
_entity_poly.pdbx_seq_one_letter_code
_entity_poly.pdbx_strand_id
1 'polypeptide(L)'
;MQPHTSAPDELLPHSLLIEVAWEVCNQVGGIYTVIRSKVPATMPAWGDRYCLLGPYFSQQAQGEFEAYEDAQLATMDDPYARAVRALHQQGYDICLGVWLVTGRPRVVLINPFQN
;
A
#
# COMPACT_ATOMS: atom_id res chain seq x y z
N MET A 1 -0.25 25.14 -33.01
CA MET A 1 -1.36 24.25 -32.57
C MET A 1 -0.76 23.32 -31.54
N GLN A 2 -0.97 23.57 -30.24
CA GLN A 2 -0.49 22.67 -29.20
C GLN A 2 -1.37 21.42 -29.19
N PRO A 3 -0.81 20.20 -29.12
CA PRO A 3 -1.64 19.02 -28.96
C PRO A 3 -2.25 19.07 -27.56
N HIS A 4 -3.57 19.27 -27.49
CA HIS A 4 -4.34 18.91 -26.31
C HIS A 4 -4.45 17.39 -26.30
N THR A 5 -3.42 16.72 -25.79
CA THR A 5 -3.59 15.33 -25.35
C THR A 5 -4.23 15.40 -23.97
N SER A 6 -5.54 15.61 -23.92
CA SER A 6 -6.27 15.32 -22.69
C SER A 6 -6.03 13.84 -22.40
N ALA A 7 -5.48 13.53 -21.23
CA ALA A 7 -5.45 12.15 -20.76
C ALA A 7 -6.87 11.57 -20.91
N PRO A 8 -7.02 10.31 -21.34
CA PRO A 8 -8.34 9.70 -21.44
C PRO A 8 -9.06 9.84 -20.10
N ASP A 9 -10.38 10.06 -20.15
CA ASP A 9 -11.21 10.16 -18.95
C ASP A 9 -10.89 9.01 -17.99
N GLU A 10 -10.77 9.33 -16.70
CA GLU A 10 -10.51 8.31 -15.69
C GLU A 10 -11.62 7.25 -15.77
N LEU A 11 -11.27 6.05 -16.23
CA LEU A 11 -12.22 4.94 -16.41
C LEU A 11 -12.91 4.54 -15.10
N LEU A 12 -12.32 4.89 -13.95
CA LEU A 12 -12.70 4.45 -12.61
C LEU A 12 -12.36 5.52 -11.54
N PRO A 13 -13.04 6.67 -11.51
CA PRO A 13 -12.63 7.84 -10.72
C PRO A 13 -12.79 7.66 -9.21
N HIS A 14 -13.55 6.66 -8.77
CA HIS A 14 -13.79 6.37 -7.35
C HIS A 14 -13.30 4.98 -6.93
N SER A 15 -12.64 4.24 -7.83
CA SER A 15 -12.13 2.91 -7.50
C SER A 15 -10.87 2.99 -6.66
N LEU A 16 -10.71 1.97 -5.82
CA LEU A 16 -9.46 1.65 -5.12
C LEU A 16 -8.63 0.72 -5.98
N LEU A 17 -7.30 0.90 -5.95
CA LEU A 17 -6.35 -0.04 -6.56
C LEU A 17 -5.54 -0.68 -5.43
N ILE A 18 -5.69 -2.01 -5.31
CA ILE A 18 -4.86 -2.82 -4.40
C ILE A 18 -3.97 -3.71 -5.25
N GLU A 19 -2.66 -3.55 -5.10
CA GLU A 19 -1.67 -4.44 -5.72
C GLU A 19 -1.11 -5.40 -4.69
N VAL A 20 -1.28 -6.70 -4.96
CA VAL A 20 -0.92 -7.77 -4.02
C VAL A 20 0.30 -8.51 -4.54
N ALA A 21 1.34 -8.62 -3.72
CA ALA A 21 2.46 -9.51 -4.02
C ALA A 21 3.19 -9.97 -2.76
N TRP A 22 3.85 -11.11 -2.87
CA TRP A 22 4.72 -11.66 -1.82
C TRP A 22 5.91 -10.76 -1.50
N GLU A 23 6.35 -9.96 -2.49
CA GLU A 23 7.56 -9.15 -2.41
C GLU A 23 7.32 -7.67 -2.04
N VAL A 24 6.10 -7.32 -1.63
CA VAL A 24 5.80 -6.01 -1.05
C VAL A 24 6.49 -5.90 0.31
N CYS A 25 7.37 -4.91 0.49
CA CYS A 25 8.23 -4.76 1.68
C CYS A 25 9.06 -6.02 2.03
N ASN A 26 9.30 -6.88 1.04
CA ASN A 26 9.98 -8.16 1.23
C ASN A 26 10.82 -8.52 -0.01
N GLN A 27 12.08 -8.09 -0.03
CA GLN A 27 12.95 -8.31 -1.19
C GLN A 27 13.41 -9.78 -1.27
N VAL A 28 12.73 -10.56 -2.11
CA VAL A 28 13.09 -11.97 -2.40
C VAL A 28 13.65 -12.14 -3.81
N GLY A 29 13.13 -11.39 -4.78
CA GLY A 29 13.45 -11.58 -6.19
C GLY A 29 13.14 -10.35 -7.04
N GLY A 30 12.74 -10.60 -8.29
CA GLY A 30 12.53 -9.55 -9.28
C GLY A 30 11.24 -8.74 -9.06
N ILE A 31 10.23 -9.31 -8.40
CA ILE A 31 8.92 -8.66 -8.25
C ILE A 31 9.04 -7.42 -7.36
N TYR A 32 9.87 -7.46 -6.31
CA TYR A 32 10.21 -6.30 -5.50
C TYR A 32 10.64 -5.12 -6.38
N THR A 33 11.55 -5.37 -7.33
CA THR A 33 12.09 -4.33 -8.22
C THR A 33 11.02 -3.84 -9.20
N VAL A 34 10.19 -4.74 -9.73
CA VAL A 34 9.07 -4.38 -10.61
C VAL A 34 8.10 -3.44 -9.90
N ILE A 35 7.67 -3.77 -8.68
CA ILE A 35 6.73 -2.94 -7.93
C ILE A 35 7.39 -1.62 -7.55
N ARG A 36 8.60 -1.65 -6.96
CA ARG A 36 9.33 -0.47 -6.52
C ARG A 36 9.58 0.53 -7.64
N SER A 37 9.88 0.06 -8.85
CA SER A 37 10.10 0.93 -10.03
C SER A 37 8.80 1.45 -10.64
N LYS A 38 7.68 0.75 -10.47
CA LYS A 38 6.37 1.16 -10.97
C LYS A 38 5.68 2.19 -10.07
N VAL A 39 5.85 2.08 -8.75
CA VAL A 39 5.20 2.96 -7.76
C VAL A 39 5.28 4.46 -8.12
N PRO A 40 6.43 5.04 -8.50
CA PRO A 40 6.52 6.45 -8.88
C PRO A 40 5.62 6.85 -10.06
N ALA A 41 5.34 5.94 -10.99
CA ALA A 41 4.46 6.17 -12.12
C ALA A 41 2.97 5.91 -11.78
N THR A 42 2.68 5.05 -10.81
CA THR A 42 1.31 4.76 -10.35
C THR A 42 0.75 5.89 -9.46
N MET A 43 1.58 6.45 -8.58
CA MET A 43 1.14 7.42 -7.58
C MET A 43 0.43 8.67 -8.15
N PRO A 44 0.90 9.32 -9.25
CA PRO A 44 0.23 10.50 -9.77
C PRO A 44 -1.21 10.27 -10.22
N ALA A 45 -1.56 9.06 -10.68
CA ALA A 45 -2.90 8.73 -11.14
C ALA A 45 -3.83 8.26 -10.01
N TRP A 46 -3.29 7.56 -9.01
CA TRP A 46 -4.12 6.92 -7.99
C TRP A 46 -4.05 7.57 -6.61
N GLY A 47 -2.94 8.22 -6.25
CA GLY A 47 -2.74 8.86 -4.95
C GLY A 47 -3.13 7.95 -3.78
N ASP A 48 -3.93 8.48 -2.86
CA ASP A 48 -4.40 7.76 -1.66
C ASP A 48 -5.34 6.57 -1.97
N ARG A 49 -5.82 6.45 -3.21
CA ARG A 49 -6.62 5.29 -3.66
C ARG A 49 -5.75 4.09 -3.99
N TYR A 50 -4.43 4.22 -4.04
CA TYR A 50 -3.50 3.11 -4.26
C TYR A 50 -2.94 2.57 -2.95
N CYS A 51 -3.03 1.26 -2.78
CA CYS A 51 -2.42 0.56 -1.66
C CYS A 51 -1.74 -0.73 -2.14
N LEU A 52 -0.58 -1.02 -1.58
CA LEU A 52 0.06 -2.32 -1.74
C LEU A 52 -0.35 -3.26 -0.61
N LEU A 53 -0.32 -4.55 -0.87
CA LEU A 53 -0.62 -5.58 0.13
C LEU A 53 0.38 -6.73 0.03
N GLY A 54 0.91 -7.14 1.19
CA GLY A 54 1.91 -8.21 1.27
C GLY A 54 2.00 -8.86 2.65
N PRO A 55 2.88 -9.86 2.80
CA PRO A 55 3.17 -10.46 4.09
C PRO A 55 4.01 -9.52 4.97
N TYR A 56 3.76 -9.52 6.28
CA TYR A 56 4.60 -8.82 7.25
C TYR A 56 5.75 -9.72 7.69
N PHE A 57 6.97 -9.36 7.29
CA PHE A 57 8.20 -9.94 7.82
C PHE A 57 9.08 -8.83 8.40
N SER A 58 9.15 -8.76 9.74
CA SER A 58 9.75 -7.62 10.44
C SER A 58 11.21 -7.34 10.07
N GLN A 59 12.01 -8.38 9.83
CA GLN A 59 13.41 -8.22 9.41
C GLN A 59 13.53 -7.63 8.01
N GLN A 60 12.70 -8.08 7.06
CA GLN A 60 12.74 -7.63 5.67
C GLN A 60 12.12 -6.25 5.50
N ALA A 61 11.11 -5.92 6.30
CA ALA A 61 10.45 -4.61 6.29
C ALA A 61 11.26 -3.53 7.05
N GLN A 62 12.31 -3.93 7.79
CA GLN A 62 13.09 -3.03 8.63
C GLN A 62 13.74 -1.91 7.81
N GLY A 63 13.47 -0.66 8.20
CA GLY A 63 14.03 0.53 7.54
C GLY A 63 13.34 0.89 6.22
N GLU A 64 12.42 0.06 5.74
CA GLU A 64 11.61 0.34 4.55
C GLU A 64 10.13 0.53 4.88
N PHE A 65 9.64 0.07 6.02
CA PHE A 65 8.24 0.22 6.39
C PHE A 65 8.09 1.11 7.62
N GLU A 66 7.20 2.09 7.52
CA GLU A 66 6.77 2.95 8.63
C GLU A 66 5.30 2.63 8.92
N ALA A 67 5.04 1.89 10.00
CA ALA A 67 3.69 1.56 10.43
C ALA A 67 2.98 2.80 10.98
N TYR A 68 1.68 2.89 10.76
CA TYR A 68 0.85 3.81 11.52
C TYR A 68 0.53 3.22 12.89
N GLU A 69 0.70 4.03 13.92
CA GLU A 69 0.30 3.73 15.29
C GLU A 69 -1.24 3.67 15.41
N ASP A 70 -1.74 2.93 16.40
CA ASP A 70 -3.18 2.80 16.65
C ASP A 70 -3.89 4.15 16.80
N ALA A 71 -3.24 5.13 17.42
CA ALA A 71 -3.77 6.48 17.55
C ALA A 71 -3.93 7.19 16.19
N GLN A 72 -2.99 6.96 15.26
CA GLN A 72 -3.09 7.48 13.90
C GLN A 72 -4.22 6.77 13.15
N LEU A 73 -4.27 5.43 13.23
CA LEU A 73 -5.33 4.62 12.61
C LEU A 73 -6.72 5.01 13.12
N ALA A 74 -6.88 5.33 14.40
CA ALA A 74 -8.16 5.73 14.99
C ALA A 74 -8.74 7.03 14.39
N THR A 75 -7.88 7.90 13.86
CA THR A 75 -8.29 9.19 13.28
C THR A 75 -8.43 9.19 11.76
N MET A 76 -7.95 8.13 11.09
CA MET A 76 -8.06 7.98 9.63
C MET A 76 -9.44 7.46 9.21
N ASP A 77 -10.09 8.17 8.28
CA ASP A 77 -11.38 7.78 7.71
C ASP A 77 -11.29 7.38 6.23
N ASP A 78 -10.37 6.46 5.94
CA ASP A 78 -10.25 5.88 4.61
C ASP A 78 -10.57 4.37 4.62
N PRO A 79 -10.88 3.76 3.46
CA PRO A 79 -11.27 2.36 3.38
C PRO A 79 -10.23 1.38 3.93
N TYR A 80 -8.93 1.64 3.77
CA TYR A 80 -7.87 0.74 4.22
C TYR A 80 -7.73 0.78 5.75
N ALA A 81 -7.76 1.98 6.34
CA ALA A 81 -7.72 2.12 7.80
C ALA A 81 -8.97 1.51 8.46
N ARG A 82 -10.16 1.70 7.88
CA ARG A 82 -11.39 1.05 8.37
C ARG A 82 -11.28 -0.47 8.34
N ALA A 83 -10.76 -1.04 7.25
CA ALA A 83 -10.58 -2.48 7.10
C ALA A 83 -9.58 -3.04 8.13
N VAL A 84 -8.43 -2.38 8.30
CA VAL A 84 -7.39 -2.78 9.26
C VAL A 84 -7.92 -2.75 10.70
N ARG A 85 -8.62 -1.67 11.10
CA ARG A 85 -9.24 -1.59 12.43
C ARG A 85 -10.28 -2.70 12.67
N ALA A 86 -11.09 -3.02 11.66
CA ALA A 86 -12.08 -4.09 11.77
C ALA A 86 -11.41 -5.48 11.91
N LEU A 87 -10.28 -5.69 11.23
CA LEU A 87 -9.50 -6.92 11.34
C LEU A 87 -8.75 -7.02 12.68
N HIS A 88 -8.24 -5.90 13.21
CA HIS A 88 -7.69 -5.85 14.57
C HIS A 88 -8.72 -6.27 15.62
N GLN A 89 -9.97 -5.81 15.50
CA GLN A 89 -11.06 -6.21 16.41
C GLN A 89 -11.38 -7.71 16.34
N GLN A 90 -11.01 -8.37 15.25
CA GLN A 90 -11.15 -9.81 15.06
C GLN A 90 -9.88 -10.59 15.51
N GLY A 91 -8.84 -9.89 15.97
CA GLY A 91 -7.61 -10.49 16.48
C GLY A 91 -6.54 -10.74 15.41
N TYR A 92 -6.69 -10.22 14.20
CA TYR A 92 -5.68 -10.37 13.15
C TYR A 92 -4.49 -9.45 13.39
N ASP A 93 -3.28 -9.99 13.20
CA ASP A 93 -2.02 -9.25 13.23
C ASP A 93 -1.74 -8.64 11.84
N ILE A 94 -2.17 -7.39 11.66
CA ILE A 94 -2.11 -6.66 10.40
C ILE A 94 -1.64 -5.24 10.65
N CYS A 95 -0.77 -4.71 9.79
CA CYS A 95 -0.25 -3.36 9.88
C CYS A 95 -0.67 -2.57 8.66
N LEU A 96 -1.04 -1.30 8.84
CA LEU A 96 -1.14 -0.31 7.77
C LEU A 96 -0.06 0.73 7.98
N GLY A 97 0.58 1.16 6.90
CA GLY A 97 1.64 2.16 6.97
C GLY A 97 2.07 2.63 5.60
N VAL A 98 3.33 3.05 5.52
CA VAL A 98 3.96 3.60 4.32
C VAL A 98 5.20 2.79 3.97
N TRP A 99 5.35 2.41 2.71
CA TRP A 99 6.61 1.88 2.20
C TRP A 99 7.54 3.04 1.80
N LEU A 100 8.69 3.13 2.43
CA LEU A 100 9.71 4.18 2.34
C LEU A 100 10.56 4.10 1.05
N VAL A 101 9.89 3.90 -0.09
CA VAL A 101 10.46 4.01 -1.42
C VAL A 101 10.03 5.31 -2.10
N THR A 102 10.61 5.65 -3.25
CA THR A 102 10.15 6.77 -4.07
C THR A 102 8.66 6.63 -4.37
N GLY A 103 7.88 7.67 -4.07
CA GLY A 103 6.42 7.67 -4.19
C GLY A 103 5.67 7.36 -2.90
N ARG A 104 6.33 6.79 -1.88
CA ARG A 104 5.78 6.55 -0.53
C ARG A 104 4.34 6.00 -0.51
N PRO A 105 4.05 4.88 -1.19
CA PRO A 105 2.70 4.34 -1.28
C PRO A 105 2.23 3.80 0.08
N ARG A 106 0.92 3.78 0.28
CA ARG A 106 0.32 3.06 1.40
C ARG A 106 0.54 1.57 1.23
N VAL A 107 0.74 0.88 2.34
CA VAL A 107 0.91 -0.58 2.35
C VAL A 107 0.21 -1.20 3.55
N VAL A 108 -0.48 -2.31 3.29
CA VAL A 108 -1.02 -3.20 4.30
C VAL A 108 -0.17 -4.46 4.35
N LEU A 109 0.38 -4.78 5.51
CA LEU A 109 1.20 -5.99 5.73
C LEU A 109 0.50 -6.91 6.73
N ILE A 110 0.35 -8.19 6.37
CA ILE A 110 -0.36 -9.19 7.18
C ILE A 110 0.64 -10.20 7.70
N ASN A 111 0.69 -10.46 9.01
CA ASN A 111 1.52 -11.55 9.53
C ASN A 111 1.03 -12.90 8.92
N PRO A 112 1.85 -13.65 8.18
CA PRO A 112 1.39 -14.87 7.52
C PRO A 112 1.35 -16.09 8.45
N PHE A 113 1.80 -15.98 9.70
CA PHE A 113 1.93 -17.10 10.65
C PHE A 113 0.98 -16.98 11.85
N GLN A 114 -0.20 -16.40 11.63
CA GLN A 114 -1.22 -16.24 12.66
C GLN A 114 -1.88 -17.59 12.99
N ASN A 115 -2.28 -17.77 14.26
CA ASN A 115 -2.90 -19.01 14.78
C ASN A 115 -4.41 -19.04 14.56
#